data_AF-A0A158GBE9-F1
#
_entry.id   AF-A0A158GBE9-F1
#
_cell.length_a   1.000
_cell.length_b   1.000
_cell.length_c   1.000
_cell.angle_alpha   90.00
_cell.angle_beta   90.00
_cell.angle_gamma   90.00
#
_symmetry.space_group_name_H-M   'P 1'
#
loop_
_entity.id
_entity.type
_entity.pdbx_description
1 polymer ?
#
loop_
_entity_poly.entity_id
_entity_poly.type
_entity_poly.pdbx_seq_one_letter_code
_entity_poly.pdbx_strand_id
1 'polypeptide(L)'
;MTQADVSTITSWHAHVYFDAASRDVAWQLRETIETRFAGALTMGRFHEKPVGPHPLWSYQLGFERERFAEIVEWLTLNHGTLDVFLHPNTGDALRDHRDAAVWIGRSHELVLKNLGP
;
A
#
# COMPACT_ATOMS: atom_id res chain seq x y z
N MET A 1 -8.60 20.89 -14.58
CA MET A 1 -8.54 19.44 -14.30
C MET A 1 -9.94 18.87 -14.45
N THR A 2 -10.10 17.79 -15.21
CA THR A 2 -11.38 17.07 -15.28
C THR A 2 -11.52 16.21 -14.03
N GLN A 3 -12.66 16.28 -13.34
CA GLN A 3 -12.94 15.39 -12.21
C GLN A 3 -13.17 13.97 -12.71
N ALA A 4 -12.48 12.99 -12.12
CA ALA A 4 -12.70 11.58 -12.39
C ALA A 4 -13.80 11.04 -11.45
N ASP A 5 -14.58 10.09 -11.95
CA ASP A 5 -15.59 9.39 -11.15
C ASP A 5 -14.93 8.29 -10.30
N VAL A 6 -15.36 8.12 -9.04
CA VAL A 6 -14.84 7.10 -8.12
C VAL A 6 -15.07 5.67 -8.60
N SER A 7 -16.01 5.46 -9.53
CA SER A 7 -16.23 4.17 -10.21
C SER A 7 -15.06 3.72 -11.08
N THR A 8 -14.12 4.62 -11.40
CA THR A 8 -12.87 4.25 -12.10
C THR A 8 -11.91 3.45 -11.24
N ILE A 9 -12.06 3.50 -9.92
CA ILE A 9 -11.22 2.74 -8.99
C ILE A 9 -11.75 1.30 -8.92
N THR A 10 -10.95 0.36 -9.42
CA THR A 10 -11.29 -1.06 -9.43
C THR A 10 -10.88 -1.77 -8.16
N SER A 11 -9.75 -1.40 -7.57
CA SER A 11 -9.24 -1.93 -6.30
C SER A 11 -8.22 -0.96 -5.70
N TRP A 12 -7.66 -1.32 -4.55
CA TRP A 12 -6.60 -0.58 -3.88
C TRP A 12 -5.44 -1.49 -3.52
N HIS A 13 -4.25 -0.90 -3.53
CA HIS A 13 -3.09 -1.49 -2.88
C HIS A 13 -2.65 -0.60 -1.72
N ALA A 14 -2.23 -1.24 -0.63
CA ALA A 14 -1.43 -0.64 0.41
C ALA A 14 -0.09 -1.38 0.50
N HIS A 15 1.00 -0.66 0.69
CA HIS A 15 2.34 -1.20 0.86
C HIS A 15 2.89 -0.70 2.19
N VAL A 16 3.10 -1.63 3.12
CA VAL A 16 3.73 -1.31 4.40
C VAL A 16 5.23 -1.25 4.17
N TYR A 17 5.83 -0.10 4.44
CA TYR A 17 7.26 0.15 4.25
C TYR A 17 8.05 -0.09 5.53
N PHE A 18 9.20 -0.72 5.33
CA PHE A 18 10.12 -1.06 6.41
C PHE A 18 11.55 -1.12 5.88
N ASP A 19 12.47 -1.41 6.79
CA ASP A 19 13.88 -1.66 6.56
C ASP A 19 14.37 -2.74 7.55
N ALA A 20 15.69 -2.97 7.57
CA ALA A 20 16.28 -3.95 8.47
C ALA A 20 16.00 -3.68 9.96
N ALA A 21 15.91 -2.40 10.38
CA ALA A 21 15.70 -2.05 11.79
C ALA A 21 14.25 -2.27 12.23
N SER A 22 13.31 -2.17 11.30
CA SER A 22 11.87 -2.30 11.53
C SER A 22 11.27 -3.63 11.06
N ARG A 23 12.11 -4.56 10.59
CA ARG A 23 11.72 -5.82 9.95
C ARG A 23 10.80 -6.69 10.81
N ASP A 24 11.12 -6.87 12.09
CA ASP A 24 10.30 -7.72 12.97
C ASP A 24 8.96 -7.06 13.34
N VAL A 25 8.95 -5.73 13.48
CA VAL A 25 7.70 -4.96 13.67
C VAL A 25 6.81 -5.09 12.45
N ALA A 26 7.39 -4.99 11.25
CA ALA A 26 6.68 -5.16 9.98
C ALA A 26 6.11 -6.58 9.82
N TRP A 27 6.86 -7.61 10.26
CA TRP A 27 6.40 -8.99 10.25
C TRP A 27 5.23 -9.22 11.21
N GLN A 28 5.32 -8.72 12.45
CA GLN A 28 4.23 -8.85 13.43
C GLN A 28 2.95 -8.17 12.96
N LEU A 29 3.07 -6.97 12.37
CA LEU A 29 1.93 -6.28 11.77
C LEU A 29 1.33 -7.11 10.61
N ARG A 30 2.18 -7.69 9.75
CA ARG A 30 1.74 -8.55 8.65
C ARG A 30 0.91 -9.74 9.14
N GLU A 31 1.39 -10.46 10.14
CA GLU A 31 0.68 -11.63 10.72
C GLU A 31 -0.67 -11.22 11.34
N THR A 32 -0.70 -10.07 12.01
CA THR A 32 -1.93 -9.51 12.58
C THR A 32 -2.94 -9.18 11.47
N ILE A 33 -2.48 -8.58 10.37
CA ILE A 33 -3.31 -8.24 9.21
C ILE A 33 -3.85 -9.52 8.53
N GLU A 34 -2.99 -10.52 8.27
CA GLU A 34 -3.42 -11.79 7.66
C GLU A 34 -4.51 -12.47 8.48
N THR A 35 -4.36 -12.48 9.81
CA THR A 35 -5.35 -13.08 10.71
C THR A 35 -6.65 -12.28 10.76
N ARG A 36 -6.54 -10.95 10.92
CA ARG A 36 -7.70 -10.07 11.10
C ARG A 36 -8.57 -9.96 9.85
N PHE A 37 -7.93 -9.89 8.69
CA PHE A 37 -8.60 -9.67 7.40
C PHE A 37 -8.56 -10.93 6.52
N ALA A 38 -8.55 -12.11 7.15
CA ALA A 38 -8.55 -13.39 6.45
C ALA A 38 -9.71 -13.46 5.44
N GLY A 39 -9.38 -13.63 4.16
CA GLY A 39 -10.33 -13.67 3.05
C GLY A 39 -10.86 -12.31 2.58
N ALA A 40 -10.50 -11.20 3.22
CA ALA A 40 -10.91 -9.85 2.82
C ALA A 40 -9.84 -9.10 2.00
N LEU A 41 -8.60 -9.61 1.96
CA LEU A 41 -7.50 -9.06 1.17
C LEU A 41 -6.58 -10.18 0.65
N THR A 42 -5.75 -9.83 -0.33
CA THR A 42 -4.63 -10.64 -0.82
C THR A 42 -3.33 -10.10 -0.24
N MET A 43 -2.64 -10.92 0.54
CA MET A 43 -1.34 -10.58 1.11
C MET A 43 -0.20 -10.91 0.14
N GLY A 44 0.66 -9.93 -0.13
CA GLY A 44 1.84 -10.07 -0.96
C GLY A 44 3.02 -10.75 -0.25
N ARG A 45 4.12 -10.94 -1.00
CA ARG A 45 5.39 -11.44 -0.46
C ARG A 45 6.04 -10.37 0.44
N PHE A 46 6.79 -10.83 1.44
CA PHE A 46 7.59 -9.97 2.30
C PHE A 46 8.94 -9.67 1.64
N HIS A 47 9.06 -8.51 1.00
CA HIS A 47 10.25 -8.13 0.25
C HIS A 47 11.25 -7.40 1.13
N GLU A 48 12.30 -8.08 1.58
CA GLU A 48 13.44 -7.49 2.29
C GLU A 48 14.45 -6.82 1.32
N LYS A 49 13.93 -6.09 0.33
CA LYS A 49 14.67 -5.25 -0.63
C LYS A 49 13.70 -4.32 -1.38
N PRO A 50 14.17 -3.18 -1.93
CA PRO A 50 13.39 -2.38 -2.86
C PRO A 50 13.00 -3.18 -4.11
N VAL A 51 11.74 -3.07 -4.54
CA VAL A 51 11.18 -3.76 -5.72
C VAL A 51 10.22 -2.83 -6.45
N GLY A 52 10.32 -2.77 -7.78
CA GLY A 52 9.41 -1.96 -8.60
C GLY A 52 9.51 -0.47 -8.25
N PRO A 53 8.39 0.25 -8.05
CA PRO A 53 8.41 1.67 -7.69
C PRO A 53 8.73 1.92 -6.21
N HIS A 54 8.86 0.87 -5.39
CA HIS A 54 8.98 1.02 -3.95
C HIS A 54 10.45 1.22 -3.53
N PRO A 55 10.79 2.35 -2.89
CA PRO A 55 12.17 2.69 -2.51
C PRO A 55 12.65 1.93 -1.27
N LEU A 56 11.73 1.36 -0.50
CA LEU A 56 11.99 0.63 0.75
C LEU A 56 11.61 -0.85 0.64
N TRP A 57 11.94 -1.61 1.68
CA TRP A 57 11.43 -2.98 1.82
C TRP A 57 9.92 -2.90 2.03
N SER A 58 9.16 -3.85 1.51
CA SER A 58 7.71 -3.76 1.57
C SER A 58 6.98 -5.10 1.45
N TYR A 59 5.73 -5.11 1.89
CA TYR A 59 4.76 -6.11 1.50
C TYR A 59 3.45 -5.42 1.10
N GLN A 60 2.73 -6.04 0.17
CA GLN A 60 1.49 -5.50 -0.40
C GLN A 60 0.26 -6.08 0.30
N LEU A 61 -0.76 -5.25 0.49
CA LEU A 61 -2.15 -5.61 0.77
C LEU A 61 -2.96 -5.25 -0.47
N GLY A 62 -3.52 -6.22 -1.17
CA GLY A 62 -4.47 -5.96 -2.26
C GLY A 62 -5.90 -6.19 -1.81
N PHE A 63 -6.79 -5.21 -1.99
CA PHE A 63 -8.17 -5.30 -1.53
C PHE A 63 -9.14 -4.52 -2.42
N GLU A 64 -10.39 -4.98 -2.44
CA GLU A 64 -11.48 -4.35 -3.19
C GLU A 64 -11.88 -3.01 -2.58
N ARG A 65 -12.47 -2.13 -3.41
CA ARG A 65 -12.87 -0.77 -3.01
C ARG A 65 -13.78 -0.75 -1.79
N GLU A 66 -14.67 -1.73 -1.66
CA GLU A 66 -15.65 -1.84 -0.57
C GLU A 66 -14.97 -2.12 0.79
N ARG A 67 -13.71 -2.57 0.79
CA ARG A 67 -12.91 -2.82 2.00
C ARG A 67 -12.06 -1.62 2.42
N PHE A 68 -12.05 -0.55 1.64
CA PHE A 68 -11.16 0.58 1.85
C PHE A 68 -11.31 1.18 3.25
N ALA A 69 -12.52 1.57 3.66
CA ALA A 69 -12.73 2.22 4.96
C ALA A 69 -12.25 1.30 6.10
N GLU A 70 -12.72 0.05 6.13
CA GLU A 70 -12.38 -0.92 7.17
C GLU A 70 -10.87 -1.13 7.34
N ILE A 71 -10.15 -1.36 6.22
CA ILE A 71 -8.72 -1.66 6.25
C ILE A 71 -7.89 -0.41 6.54
N VAL A 72 -8.20 0.71 5.88
CA VAL A 72 -7.40 1.93 5.98
C VAL A 72 -7.59 2.61 7.33
N GLU A 73 -8.80 2.63 7.89
CA GLU A 73 -9.05 3.11 9.26
C GLU A 73 -8.27 2.27 10.28
N TRP A 74 -8.29 0.95 10.14
CA TRP A 74 -7.56 0.07 11.04
C TRP A 74 -6.04 0.28 10.93
N LEU A 75 -5.49 0.37 9.72
CA LEU A 75 -4.06 0.69 9.53
C LEU A 75 -3.72 2.05 10.14
N THR A 76 -4.57 3.07 9.97
CA THR A 76 -4.34 4.41 10.53
C THR A 76 -4.17 4.37 12.05
N LEU A 77 -4.91 3.51 12.74
CA LEU A 77 -4.81 3.35 14.19
C LEU A 77 -3.68 2.40 14.63
N ASN A 78 -3.27 1.45 13.78
CA ASN A 78 -2.45 0.30 14.19
C ASN A 78 -1.12 0.15 13.42
N HIS A 79 -0.76 1.09 12.53
CA HIS A 79 0.50 1.02 11.77
C HIS A 79 1.76 1.23 12.64
N GLY A 80 1.60 1.72 13.86
CA GLY A 80 2.71 2.01 14.77
C GLY A 80 3.66 3.03 14.17
N THR A 81 4.90 2.64 13.90
CA THR A 81 5.92 3.52 13.31
C THR A 81 6.18 3.26 11.83
N LEU A 82 5.44 2.33 11.21
CA LEU A 82 5.64 1.91 9.82
C LEU A 82 4.88 2.83 8.88
N ASP A 83 5.55 3.37 7.87
CA ASP A 83 4.86 4.18 6.86
C ASP A 83 4.10 3.26 5.89
N VAL A 84 2.90 3.66 5.46
CA VAL A 84 2.09 2.88 4.51
C VAL A 84 1.78 3.73 3.28
N PHE A 85 2.24 3.26 2.13
CA PHE A 85 1.90 3.80 0.82
C PHE A 85 0.58 3.20 0.35
N LEU A 86 -0.39 3.99 -0.07
CA LEU A 86 -1.61 3.52 -0.70
C LEU A 86 -1.81 4.17 -2.06
N HIS A 87 -2.35 3.41 -3.00
CA HIS A 87 -2.81 3.95 -4.27
C HIS A 87 -4.05 3.19 -4.78
N PRO A 88 -4.96 3.87 -5.49
CA PRO A 88 -6.03 3.20 -6.22
C PRO A 88 -5.46 2.47 -7.45
N ASN A 89 -6.22 1.52 -7.99
CA ASN A 89 -5.97 0.93 -9.29
C ASN A 89 -7.06 1.40 -10.27
N THR A 90 -6.70 2.33 -11.16
CA THR A 90 -7.62 2.91 -12.17
C THR A 90 -7.33 2.45 -13.59
N GLY A 91 -6.27 1.67 -13.78
CA GLY A 91 -5.79 1.18 -15.09
C GLY A 91 -4.63 2.00 -15.65
N ASP A 92 -4.20 3.07 -14.98
CA ASP A 92 -3.02 3.87 -15.31
C ASP A 92 -2.04 3.84 -14.13
N ALA A 93 -1.14 2.85 -14.14
CA ALA A 93 -0.24 2.60 -13.01
C ALA A 93 0.66 3.79 -12.69
N LEU A 94 1.19 4.50 -13.70
CA LEU A 94 2.06 5.65 -13.47
C LEU A 94 1.28 6.79 -12.80
N ARG A 95 0.09 7.11 -13.30
CA ARG A 95 -0.79 8.12 -12.70
C ARG A 95 -1.21 7.72 -11.28
N ASP A 96 -1.60 6.47 -11.08
CA ASP A 96 -2.05 5.96 -9.78
C ASP A 96 -0.98 6.16 -8.70
N HIS A 97 0.29 5.91 -9.04
CA HIS A 97 1.41 6.08 -8.11
C HIS A 97 1.92 7.52 -8.00
N ARG A 98 1.89 8.30 -9.08
CA ARG A 98 2.44 9.67 -9.11
C ARG A 98 1.45 10.69 -8.55
N ASP A 99 0.19 10.59 -8.95
CA ASP A 99 -0.81 11.64 -8.78
C ASP A 99 -1.91 11.26 -7.76
N ALA A 100 -2.08 9.97 -7.46
CA ALA A 100 -3.10 9.46 -6.55
C ALA A 100 -2.54 8.75 -5.31
N ALA A 101 -1.27 9.02 -4.97
CA ALA A 101 -0.62 8.48 -3.78
C ALA A 101 -1.27 9.03 -2.50
N VAL A 102 -1.53 8.13 -1.57
CA VAL A 102 -1.99 8.42 -0.21
C VAL A 102 -1.00 7.79 0.77
N TRP A 103 -0.80 8.43 1.93
CA TRP A 103 0.15 7.96 2.94
C TRP A 103 -0.47 7.94 4.32
N ILE A 104 -0.23 6.86 5.05
CA ILE A 104 -0.34 6.81 6.51
C ILE A 104 1.09 6.93 7.05
N GLY A 105 1.33 7.90 7.93
CA GLY A 105 2.68 8.24 8.38
C GLY A 105 3.37 9.23 7.43
N ARG A 106 4.60 8.94 7.03
CA ARG A 106 5.41 9.80 6.16
C ARG A 106 5.36 9.35 4.71
N SER A 107 5.39 10.32 3.80
CA SER A 107 5.52 10.06 2.36
C SER A 107 6.96 9.78 1.96
N HIS A 108 7.13 8.98 0.91
CA HIS A 108 8.43 8.67 0.32
C HIS A 108 8.44 8.98 -1.18
N GLU A 109 9.59 9.39 -1.71
CA GLU A 109 9.78 9.54 -3.15
C GLU A 109 9.82 8.17 -3.82
N LEU A 110 8.82 7.86 -4.64
CA LEU A 110 8.73 6.59 -5.35
C LEU A 110 9.67 6.54 -6.55
N VAL A 111 10.11 5.34 -6.92
CA VAL A 111 10.95 5.08 -8.09
C VAL A 111 10.07 4.97 -9.35
N LEU A 112 9.39 6.06 -9.70
CA LEU A 112 8.32 6.08 -10.72
C LEU A 112 8.77 5.63 -12.12
N LYS A 113 10.06 5.80 -12.46
CA LYS A 113 10.65 5.31 -13.72
C LYS A 113 10.50 3.80 -13.94
N ASN A 114 10.19 3.04 -12.88
CA ASN A 114 9.99 1.59 -12.94
C ASN A 114 8.55 1.18 -13.29
N LEU A 115 7.63 2.13 -13.51
CA LEU A 115 6.22 1.88 -13.84
C LEU A 115 5.88 2.01 -15.35
N GLY A 116 6.90 2.25 -16.18
CA GLY A 116 6.74 2.52 -17.62
C GLY A 116 6.99 3.99 -17.98
N PRO A 117 6.93 4.34 -19.28
CA PRO A 117 6.96 5.73 -19.74
C PRO A 117 5.73 6.53 -19.30
#